data_AF-F9YPQ2-F1
#
_entry.id   AF-F9YPQ2-F1
#
_cell.length_a   1.000
_cell.length_b   1.000
_cell.length_c   1.000
_cell.angle_alpha   90.00
_cell.angle_beta   90.00
_cell.angle_gamma   90.00
#
_symmetry.space_group_name_H-M   'P 1'
#
loop_
_entity.id
_entity.type
_entity.pdbx_description
1 polymer ?
#
loop_
_entity_poly.entity_id
_entity_poly.type
_entity_poly.pdbx_seq_one_letter_code
_entity_poly.pdbx_strand_id
1 'polypeptide(L)'
;MDFEGIRFCSAVARPYLKNEVQISENVDFLITHAPVKGILDDDIGCSNLRRLITESDPKYHIFGHIHQQGLQQWQSEKTTFCNVSHFNHLQNSHTQYLT
;
A
#
# COMPACT_ATOMS: atom_id res chain seq x y z
N MET A 1 -11.29 -6.43 -10.22
CA MET A 1 -11.00 -7.47 -11.22
C MET A 1 -10.91 -8.79 -10.50
N ASP A 2 -11.56 -9.82 -11.01
CA ASP A 2 -11.36 -11.19 -10.54
C ASP A 2 -10.41 -11.89 -11.52
N PHE A 3 -9.46 -12.65 -11.01
CA PHE A 3 -8.58 -13.50 -11.79
C PHE A 3 -8.45 -14.83 -11.08
N GLU A 4 -9.05 -15.87 -11.65
CA GLU A 4 -9.05 -17.24 -11.09
C GLU A 4 -9.51 -17.29 -9.62
N GLY A 5 -10.49 -16.46 -9.25
CA GLY A 5 -11.00 -16.38 -7.88
C GLY A 5 -10.20 -15.49 -6.93
N ILE A 6 -9.15 -14.81 -7.42
CA ILE A 6 -8.39 -13.80 -6.68
C ILE A 6 -8.88 -12.41 -7.08
N ARG A 7 -9.25 -11.60 -6.09
CA ARG A 7 -9.87 -10.29 -6.30
C ARG A 7 -8.90 -9.14 -6.09
N PHE A 8 -8.69 -8.39 -7.15
CA PHE A 8 -7.84 -7.20 -7.17
C PHE A 8 -8.68 -5.93 -7.29
N CYS A 9 -8.34 -4.91 -6.51
CA CYS A 9 -8.89 -3.57 -6.59
C CYS A 9 -7.74 -2.55 -6.61
N SER A 10 -7.91 -1.45 -7.33
CA SER A 10 -6.99 -0.31 -7.25
C SER A 10 -7.76 0.98 -7.00
N ALA A 11 -7.23 1.82 -6.11
CA ALA A 11 -7.74 3.15 -5.84
C ALA A 11 -6.69 4.20 -6.22
N VAL A 12 -7.11 5.29 -6.84
CA VAL A 12 -6.22 6.39 -7.26
C VAL A 12 -5.85 7.27 -6.05
N ALA A 13 -5.13 6.68 -5.11
CA ALA A 13 -4.51 7.38 -3.98
C ALA A 13 -3.02 7.56 -4.30
N ARG A 14 -2.69 8.67 -4.99
CA ARG A 14 -1.29 9.03 -5.31
C ARG A 14 -0.56 9.47 -4.04
N PRO A 15 -0.55 10.74 -3.60
CA PRO A 15 -0.20 11.05 -2.21
C PRO A 15 -1.42 10.87 -1.29
N TYR A 16 -2.64 11.13 -1.81
CA TYR A 16 -3.88 11.10 -1.04
C TYR A 16 -5.04 10.56 -1.88
N LEU A 17 -6.03 9.97 -1.20
CA LEU A 17 -7.33 9.62 -1.78
C LEU A 17 -8.20 10.89 -1.82
N LYS A 18 -8.40 11.44 -3.03
CA LYS A 18 -9.15 12.70 -3.23
C LYS A 18 -10.64 12.49 -3.49
N ASN A 19 -10.99 11.39 -4.13
CA ASN A 19 -12.35 11.06 -4.50
C ASN A 19 -12.80 9.82 -3.72
N GLU A 20 -14.09 9.73 -3.45
CA GLU A 20 -14.66 8.50 -2.91
C GLU A 20 -14.48 7.35 -3.91
N VAL A 21 -14.13 6.19 -3.37
CA VAL A 21 -13.94 4.96 -4.13
C VAL A 21 -14.77 3.89 -3.45
N GLN A 22 -15.59 3.21 -4.23
CA GLN A 22 -16.33 2.05 -3.76
C GLN A 22 -15.44 0.82 -3.96
N ILE A 23 -15.15 0.12 -2.88
CA ILE A 23 -14.42 -1.15 -2.90
C ILE A 23 -15.44 -2.27 -2.77
N SER A 24 -15.39 -3.25 -3.66
CA SER A 24 -16.21 -4.45 -3.57
C SER A 24 -15.87 -5.25 -2.31
N GLU A 25 -16.85 -5.91 -1.72
CA GLU A 25 -16.59 -6.79 -0.58
C GLU A 25 -15.63 -7.93 -0.95
N ASN A 26 -14.84 -8.37 0.05
CA ASN A 26 -13.88 -9.48 -0.05
C ASN A 26 -12.77 -9.28 -1.09
N VAL A 27 -12.16 -8.09 -1.13
CA VAL A 27 -10.95 -7.88 -1.94
C VAL A 27 -9.76 -8.60 -1.32
N ASP A 28 -9.04 -9.39 -2.10
CA ASP A 28 -7.80 -10.02 -1.64
C ASP A 28 -6.66 -9.00 -1.66
N PHE A 29 -6.56 -8.21 -2.73
CA PHE A 29 -5.48 -7.24 -2.93
C PHE A 29 -6.03 -5.86 -3.29
N LEU A 30 -5.88 -4.90 -2.38
CA LEU A 30 -6.06 -3.48 -2.66
C LEU A 30 -4.71 -2.84 -3.00
N ILE A 31 -4.63 -2.16 -4.14
CA ILE A 31 -3.39 -1.54 -4.63
C ILE A 31 -3.55 -0.02 -4.71
N THR A 32 -2.66 0.71 -4.04
CA THR A 32 -2.55 2.18 -4.12
C THR A 32 -1.10 2.60 -4.31
N HIS A 33 -0.87 3.88 -4.62
CA HIS A 33 0.50 4.39 -4.61
C HIS A 33 0.94 4.80 -3.19
N ALA A 34 0.11 5.60 -2.49
CA ALA A 34 0.38 6.02 -1.12
C ALA A 34 -0.05 5.01 -0.05
N PRO A 35 0.60 5.07 1.13
CA PRO A 35 0.18 4.34 2.33
C PRO A 35 -1.08 4.92 2.97
N VAL A 36 -1.69 4.15 3.85
CA VAL A 36 -2.66 4.66 4.82
C VAL A 36 -1.97 5.41 5.96
N LYS A 37 -2.69 6.31 6.63
CA LYS A 37 -2.19 6.96 7.84
C LYS A 37 -1.85 5.92 8.93
N GLY A 38 -0.66 6.06 9.51
CA GLY A 38 -0.15 5.32 10.66
C GLY A 38 0.39 3.91 10.39
N ILE A 39 0.59 3.52 9.12
CA ILE A 39 1.20 2.22 8.78
C ILE A 39 2.24 2.43 7.68
N LEU A 40 3.52 2.23 8.02
CA LEU A 40 4.66 2.35 7.10
C LEU A 40 4.65 3.67 6.30
N ASP A 41 4.16 4.74 6.92
CA ASP A 41 3.74 5.96 6.21
C ASP A 41 4.59 7.20 6.48
N ASP A 42 5.54 7.13 7.41
CA ASP A 42 6.39 8.25 7.84
C ASP A 42 5.58 9.52 8.11
N ASP A 43 4.43 9.33 8.78
CA ASP A 43 3.45 10.36 9.13
C ASP A 43 2.77 11.12 7.99
N ILE A 44 3.01 10.77 6.73
CA ILE A 44 2.39 11.43 5.57
C ILE A 44 1.26 10.62 4.91
N GLY A 45 0.85 9.50 5.52
CA GLY A 45 -0.20 8.63 5.00
C GLY A 45 -1.61 9.26 4.98
N CYS A 46 -2.49 8.68 4.18
CA CYS A 46 -3.82 9.25 3.94
C CYS A 46 -4.88 8.71 4.93
N SER A 47 -5.52 9.60 5.69
CA SER A 47 -6.59 9.23 6.62
C SER A 47 -7.86 8.72 5.92
N ASN A 48 -8.21 9.30 4.76
CA ASN A 48 -9.35 8.82 3.98
C ASN A 48 -9.12 7.39 3.49
N LEU A 49 -7.88 7.07 3.09
CA LEU A 49 -7.52 5.72 2.69
C LEU A 49 -7.53 4.76 3.89
N ARG A 50 -7.11 5.22 5.07
CA ARG A 50 -7.22 4.43 6.31
C ARG A 50 -8.67 4.03 6.58
N ARG A 51 -9.60 4.99 6.52
CA ARG A 51 -11.04 4.74 6.67
C ARG A 51 -11.54 3.72 5.65
N LEU A 52 -11.21 3.93 4.37
CA LEU A 52 -11.63 3.04 3.28
C LEU A 52 -11.16 1.58 3.51
N ILE A 53 -9.93 1.38 3.98
CA ILE A 53 -9.40 0.04 4.27
C ILE A 53 -10.07 -0.58 5.49
N THR A 54 -10.31 0.20 6.55
CA THR A 54 -11.03 -0.28 7.73
C THR A 54 -12.48 -0.68 7.42
N GLU A 55 -13.11 -0.05 6.42
CA GLU A 55 -14.48 -0.38 5.99
C GLU A 55 -14.52 -1.57 5.02
N SER A 56 -13.48 -1.77 4.21
CA SER A 56 -13.46 -2.79 3.16
C SER A 56 -12.70 -4.07 3.50
N ASP A 57 -11.89 -4.06 4.57
CA ASP A 57 -11.12 -5.20 5.09
C ASP A 57 -10.41 -6.04 4.01
N PRO A 58 -9.58 -5.46 3.13
CA PRO A 58 -8.84 -6.23 2.15
C PRO A 58 -7.83 -7.14 2.87
N LYS A 59 -7.57 -8.34 2.33
CA LYS A 59 -6.56 -9.24 2.92
C LYS A 59 -5.15 -8.65 2.84
N TYR A 60 -4.85 -7.98 1.72
CA TYR A 60 -3.60 -7.29 1.48
C TYR A 60 -3.83 -5.86 0.98
N HIS A 61 -3.08 -4.93 1.54
CA HIS A 61 -2.92 -3.57 1.01
C HIS A 61 -1.49 -3.38 0.51
N ILE A 62 -1.32 -3.29 -0.81
CA ILE A 62 -0.03 -3.12 -1.47
C ILE A 62 0.14 -1.66 -1.87
N PHE A 63 1.24 -1.03 -1.44
CA PHE A 63 1.54 0.37 -1.74
C PHE A 63 3.05 0.63 -1.82
N GLY A 64 3.44 1.87 -2.12
CA GLY A 64 4.82 2.30 -2.15
C GLY A 64 4.98 3.70 -1.53
N HIS A 65 5.56 4.62 -2.31
CA HIS A 65 5.72 6.05 -2.01
C HIS A 65 6.73 6.38 -0.89
N ILE A 66 6.70 5.69 0.24
CA ILE A 66 7.58 5.97 1.38
C ILE A 66 8.84 5.11 1.29
N HIS A 67 9.87 5.64 0.65
CA HIS A 67 11.08 4.87 0.34
C HIS A 67 11.82 4.40 1.59
N GLN A 68 11.81 5.19 2.68
CA GLN A 68 12.39 4.82 3.97
C GLN A 68 11.74 3.58 4.58
N GLN A 69 10.46 3.35 4.28
CA GLN A 69 9.69 2.21 4.76
C GLN A 69 9.58 1.10 3.70
N GLY A 70 10.34 1.19 2.61
CA GLY A 70 10.31 0.23 1.51
C GLY A 70 10.73 -1.18 1.93
N LEU A 71 10.13 -2.18 1.28
CA LEU A 71 10.31 -3.62 1.51
C LEU A 71 9.86 -4.11 2.90
N GLN A 72 9.17 -3.26 3.67
CA GLN A 72 8.62 -3.64 4.96
C GLN A 72 7.15 -4.07 4.83
N GLN A 73 6.74 -4.87 5.81
CA GLN A 73 5.36 -5.33 5.97
C GLN A 73 4.89 -5.09 7.41
N TRP A 74 3.59 -4.86 7.56
CA TRP A 74 2.93 -4.81 8.87
C TRP A 74 1.60 -5.55 8.80
N GLN A 75 1.31 -6.37 9.81
CA GLN A 75 0.12 -7.22 9.81
C GLN A 75 -0.83 -6.81 10.94
N SER A 76 -2.09 -6.55 10.57
CA SER A 76 -3.20 -6.48 11.52
C SER A 76 -3.95 -7.81 11.57
N GLU A 77 -5.00 -7.87 12.39
CA GLU A 77 -5.90 -9.03 12.43
C GLU A 77 -6.57 -9.33 11.08
N LYS A 78 -6.80 -8.30 10.25
CA LYS A 78 -7.59 -8.43 9.00
C LYS A 78 -6.81 -8.17 7.72
N THR A 79 -5.78 -7.32 7.78
CA THR A 79 -5.07 -6.83 6.59
C THR A 79 -3.58 -6.89 6.79
N THR A 80 -2.87 -7.42 5.78
CA THR A 80 -1.42 -7.30 5.67
C THR A 80 -1.07 -6.12 4.79
N PHE A 81 -0.27 -5.20 5.31
CA PHE A 81 0.16 -3.98 4.65
C PHE A 81 1.58 -4.16 4.13
N CYS A 82 1.80 -3.93 2.84
CA CYS A 82 3.08 -4.16 2.18
C CYS A 82 3.54 -2.89 1.46
N ASN A 83 4.62 -2.26 1.95
CA ASN A 83 5.30 -1.20 1.21
C ASN A 83 6.34 -1.83 0.28
N VAL A 84 6.02 -1.93 -1.01
CA VAL A 84 6.87 -2.57 -2.03
C VAL A 84 7.84 -1.59 -2.71
N SER A 85 8.13 -0.45 -2.09
CA SER A 85 9.12 0.51 -2.64
C SER A 85 10.53 -0.07 -2.63
N HIS A 86 11.14 -0.19 -3.81
CA HIS A 86 12.51 -0.68 -3.99
C HIS A 86 13.57 0.43 -4.08
N PHE A 87 13.19 1.70 -4.10
CA PHE A 87 14.10 2.81 -4.44
C PHE A 87 15.40 2.81 -3.62
N ASN A 88 15.31 2.81 -2.29
CA ASN A 88 16.49 2.81 -1.42
C ASN A 88 17.34 1.54 -1.59
N HIS A 89 16.70 0.38 -1.74
CA HIS A 89 17.40 -0.88 -1.97
C HIS A 89 18.23 -0.83 -3.26
N LEU A 90 17.63 -0.35 -4.35
CA LEU A 90 18.30 -0.19 -5.64
C LEU A 90 19.43 0.84 -5.57
N GLN A 91 19.18 2.01 -4.96
CA GLN A 91 20.20 3.06 -4.81
C GLN A 91 21.42 2.59 -4.00
N ASN A 92 21.19 1.85 -2.93
CA ASN A 92 22.26 1.30 -2.11
C ASN A 92 23.07 0.26 -2.89
N SER A 93 22.41 -0.64 -3.62
CA SER A 93 23.08 -1.63 -4.46
C SER A 93 23.95 -0.98 -5.53
N HIS A 94 23.47 0.08 -6.19
CA HIS A 94 24.23 0.80 -7.20
C HIS A 94 25.46 1.50 -6.61
N THR A 95 25.37 2.04 -5.40
CA THR A 95 26.48 2.71 -4.72
C THR A 95 27.60 1.72 -4.36
N GLN A 96 27.26 0.47 -4.02
CA GLN A 96 28.23 -0.58 -3.70
C GLN A 96 29.10 -1.03 -4.88
N TYR A 97 28.71 -0.74 -6.13
CA TYR A 97 29.49 -1.04 -7.33
C TYR A 97 30.36 0.14 -7.80
N LEU A 98 30.22 1.31 -7.18
CA LEU A 98 31.00 2.52 -7.49
C LEU A 98 32.11 2.81 -6.46
N THR A 99 32.22 1.99 -5.42
CA THR A 99 33.28 2.01 -4.39
C THR A 99 34.15 0.78 -4.51
#